data_AF-A0A7J3KBQ4-F1
#
_entry.id   AF-A0A7J3KBQ4-F1
#
_cell.length_a   1.000
_cell.length_b   1.000
_cell.length_c   1.000
_cell.angle_alpha   90.00
_cell.angle_beta   90.00
_cell.angle_gamma   90.00
#
_symmetry.space_group_name_H-M   'P 1'
#
loop_
_entity.id
_entity.type
_entity.pdbx_description
1 polymer ?
#
loop_
_entity_poly.entity_id
_entity_poly.type
_entity_poly.pdbx_seq_one_letter_code
_entity_poly.pdbx_strand_id
1 'polypeptide(L)'
;KFDEISRNTPLLVDVKPSGRYTAVDFHAAGGVPALMKQMEIMPNLDVLTVTGRTLKGNLANVRVGDANIIRPLNQPLLPEGGIAILKGNLAPRGAVIKHSASIDRRLLHHKGPADPLIYLHMNGYIHPSSACVQKLNQRT
;
A
#
# COMPACT_ATOMS: atom_id res chain seq x y z
N LYS A 1 -6.60 -12.62 -6.64
CA LYS A 1 -6.21 -12.76 -5.22
C LYS A 1 -5.59 -11.49 -4.61
N PHE A 2 -4.42 -10.98 -5.04
CA PHE A 2 -3.88 -9.73 -4.43
C PHE A 2 -4.82 -8.51 -4.58
N ASP A 3 -5.34 -8.26 -5.79
CA ASP A 3 -6.29 -7.16 -6.03
C ASP A 3 -7.54 -7.27 -5.13
N GLU A 4 -8.10 -8.47 -5.06
CA GLU A 4 -9.27 -8.82 -4.25
C GLU A 4 -9.02 -8.62 -2.74
N ILE A 5 -7.87 -9.08 -2.22
CA ILE A 5 -7.50 -8.86 -0.81
C ILE A 5 -7.38 -7.36 -0.56
N SER A 6 -6.68 -6.63 -1.44
CA SER A 6 -6.47 -5.20 -1.29
C SER A 6 -7.80 -4.43 -1.24
N ARG A 7 -8.74 -4.70 -2.16
CA ARG A 7 -10.08 -4.07 -2.16
C ARG A 7 -10.87 -4.28 -0.87
N ASN A 8 -10.62 -5.39 -0.18
CA ASN A 8 -11.36 -5.76 1.04
C ASN A 8 -10.56 -5.50 2.33
N THR A 9 -9.37 -4.91 2.24
CA THR A 9 -8.48 -4.69 3.40
C THR A 9 -8.24 -3.20 3.58
N PRO A 10 -8.83 -2.53 4.59
CA PRO A 10 -8.63 -1.10 4.77
C PRO A 10 -7.17 -0.76 5.10
N LEU A 11 -6.68 0.38 4.60
CA LEU A 11 -5.37 0.90 4.97
C LEU A 11 -5.47 1.61 6.33
N LEU A 12 -4.84 1.05 7.36
CA LEU A 12 -4.93 1.59 8.73
C LEU A 12 -3.69 2.39 9.16
N VAL A 13 -2.56 2.24 8.46
CA VAL A 13 -1.29 2.80 8.92
C VAL A 13 -0.99 4.13 8.22
N ASP A 14 -0.86 5.21 8.99
CA ASP A 14 -0.56 6.57 8.51
C ASP A 14 0.95 6.83 8.42
N VAL A 15 1.66 6.03 7.62
CA VAL A 15 3.12 6.13 7.49
C VAL A 15 3.55 6.53 6.08
N LYS A 16 4.61 7.33 6.01
CA LYS A 16 5.24 7.75 4.75
C LYS A 16 5.60 6.54 3.89
N PRO A 17 5.42 6.62 2.56
CA PRO A 17 5.12 7.83 1.80
C PRO A 17 3.62 8.12 1.59
N SER A 18 2.71 7.25 2.05
CA SER A 18 1.26 7.48 1.89
C SER A 18 0.67 8.36 3.00
N GLY A 19 1.35 8.41 4.15
CA GLY A 19 0.92 9.10 5.35
C GLY A 19 1.95 10.09 5.91
N ARG A 20 1.71 10.50 7.16
CA ARG A 20 2.43 11.59 7.84
C ARG A 20 3.61 11.10 8.67
N TYR A 21 3.50 9.92 9.27
CA TYR A 21 4.45 9.43 10.28
C TYR A 21 5.55 8.55 9.70
N THR A 22 6.54 8.20 10.52
CA THR A 22 7.69 7.36 10.14
C THR A 22 7.54 5.91 10.64
N ALA A 23 8.44 5.04 10.18
CA ALA A 23 8.52 3.66 10.69
C ALA A 23 8.87 3.60 12.19
N VAL A 24 9.62 4.58 12.71
CA VAL A 24 9.95 4.67 14.15
C VAL A 24 8.69 5.00 14.94
N ASP A 25 7.88 5.94 14.47
CA ASP A 25 6.61 6.30 15.09
C ASP A 25 5.64 5.10 15.07
N PHE A 26 5.59 4.35 13.96
CA PHE A 26 4.81 3.11 13.86
C PHE A 26 5.25 2.06 14.88
N HIS A 27 6.56 1.87 15.06
CA HIS A 27 7.07 0.97 16.08
C HIS A 27 6.68 1.43 17.49
N ALA A 28 6.83 2.73 17.78
CA ALA A 28 6.41 3.31 19.06
C ALA A 28 4.90 3.19 19.33
N ALA A 29 4.07 3.21 18.29
CA ALA A 29 2.62 2.97 18.37
C ALA A 29 2.24 1.49 18.61
N GLY A 30 3.21 0.57 18.71
CA GLY A 30 3.01 -0.87 18.94
C GLY A 30 3.26 -1.74 17.71
N GLY A 31 3.60 -1.13 16.57
CA GLY A 31 4.09 -1.81 15.37
C GLY A 31 3.13 -2.85 14.78
N VAL A 32 3.71 -3.87 14.15
CA VAL A 32 2.97 -4.94 13.46
C VAL A 32 2.01 -5.68 14.39
N PRO A 33 2.36 -6.04 15.65
CA PRO A 33 1.41 -6.68 16.55
C PRO A 33 0.17 -5.81 16.81
N ALA A 34 0.36 -4.50 17.06
CA ALA A 34 -0.76 -3.58 17.27
C ALA A 34 -1.64 -3.43 16.02
N LEU A 35 -1.04 -3.38 14.83
CA LEU A 35 -1.79 -3.40 13.58
C LEU A 35 -2.59 -4.70 13.41
N MET A 36 -1.98 -5.85 13.64
CA MET A 36 -2.67 -7.14 13.59
C MET A 36 -3.79 -7.23 14.63
N LYS A 37 -3.59 -6.69 15.83
CA LYS A 37 -4.62 -6.56 16.86
C LYS A 37 -5.80 -5.73 16.38
N GLN A 38 -5.53 -4.61 15.72
CA GLN A 38 -6.54 -3.73 15.15
C GLN A 38 -7.34 -4.41 14.02
N MET A 39 -6.75 -5.42 13.37
CA MET A 39 -7.34 -6.20 12.27
C MET A 39 -7.85 -7.59 12.71
N GLU A 40 -8.15 -7.80 14.00
CA GLU A 40 -8.66 -9.10 14.52
C GLU A 40 -10.04 -9.53 13.96
N ILE A 41 -10.63 -8.78 13.03
CA ILE A 41 -11.79 -9.22 12.24
C ILE A 41 -11.41 -10.14 11.06
N MET A 42 -10.12 -10.27 10.74
CA MET A 42 -9.67 -11.08 9.59
C MET A 42 -9.81 -12.58 9.86
N PRO A 43 -10.17 -13.38 8.85
CA PRO A 43 -10.24 -14.82 8.99
C PRO A 43 -8.82 -15.38 9.16
N ASN A 44 -8.61 -16.23 10.16
CA ASN A 44 -7.38 -17.01 10.47
C ASN A 44 -6.50 -16.50 11.63
N LEU A 45 -7.10 -16.20 12.78
CA LEU A 45 -6.32 -15.93 14.00
C LEU A 45 -5.79 -17.20 14.70
N ASP A 46 -6.33 -18.38 14.41
CA ASP A 46 -5.94 -19.63 15.08
C ASP A 46 -4.72 -20.32 14.43
N VAL A 47 -4.05 -19.66 13.49
CA VAL A 47 -2.84 -20.19 12.84
C VAL A 47 -1.67 -20.30 13.81
N LEU A 48 -0.94 -21.42 13.75
CA LEU A 48 0.30 -21.61 14.51
C LEU A 48 1.39 -20.66 14.00
N THR A 49 2.17 -20.11 14.92
CA THR A 49 3.30 -19.23 14.63
C THR A 49 4.62 -19.85 15.10
N VAL A 50 5.75 -19.24 14.73
CA VAL A 50 7.09 -19.67 15.17
C VAL A 50 7.31 -19.62 16.68
N THR A 51 6.43 -18.95 17.45
CA THR A 51 6.49 -18.93 18.92
C THR A 51 5.89 -20.18 19.56
N GLY A 52 5.34 -21.10 18.76
CA GLY A 52 4.60 -22.26 19.23
C GLY A 52 3.18 -21.94 19.72
N ARG A 53 2.75 -20.66 19.64
CA ARG A 53 1.40 -20.21 19.99
C ARG A 53 0.62 -19.82 18.73
N THR A 54 -0.71 -19.79 18.83
CA THR A 54 -1.55 -19.25 17.77
C THR A 54 -1.34 -17.74 17.61
N LEU A 55 -1.64 -17.18 16.44
CA LEU A 55 -1.61 -15.73 16.23
C LEU A 55 -2.52 -15.02 17.25
N LYS A 56 -3.73 -15.53 17.48
CA LYS A 56 -4.66 -15.06 18.53
C LYS A 56 -4.00 -15.04 19.92
N GLY A 57 -3.28 -16.11 20.26
CA GLY A 57 -2.56 -16.21 21.53
C GLY A 57 -1.47 -15.15 21.67
N ASN A 58 -0.71 -14.89 20.60
CA ASN A 58 0.32 -13.84 20.60
C ASN A 58 -0.30 -12.43 20.72
N LEU A 59 -1.49 -12.20 20.17
CA LEU A 59 -2.18 -10.91 20.21
C LEU A 59 -3.00 -10.66 21.48
N ALA A 60 -3.15 -11.65 22.37
CA ALA A 60 -4.02 -11.55 23.55
C ALA A 60 -3.74 -10.33 24.44
N ASN A 61 -2.46 -10.00 24.65
CA ASN A 61 -2.02 -8.91 25.55
C ASN A 61 -1.50 -7.68 24.79
N VAL A 62 -1.63 -7.65 23.46
CA VAL A 62 -1.15 -6.52 22.65
C VAL A 62 -2.11 -5.35 22.81
N ARG A 63 -1.56 -4.17 23.06
CA ARG A 63 -2.29 -2.90 23.08
C ARG A 63 -1.99 -2.12 21.81
N VAL A 64 -3.02 -1.48 21.27
CA VAL A 64 -2.86 -0.52 20.19
C VAL A 64 -2.51 0.82 20.82
N GLY A 65 -1.40 1.42 20.38
CA GLY A 65 -0.90 2.69 20.89
C GLY A 65 -1.63 3.88 20.26
N ASP A 66 -0.88 4.76 19.59
CA ASP A 66 -1.43 5.97 18.99
C ASP A 66 -2.38 5.65 17.81
N ALA A 67 -3.67 5.93 18.03
CA ALA A 67 -4.73 5.73 17.04
C ALA A 67 -4.61 6.66 15.81
N ASN A 68 -3.78 7.70 15.85
CA ASN A 68 -3.47 8.51 14.65
C ASN A 68 -2.51 7.80 13.70
N ILE A 69 -1.65 6.93 14.24
CA ILE A 69 -0.64 6.17 13.49
C ILE A 69 -1.20 4.83 13.05
N ILE A 70 -1.87 4.11 13.96
CA ILE A 70 -2.57 2.84 13.69
C ILE A 70 -4.06 3.09 13.86
N ARG A 71 -4.73 3.40 12.76
CA ARG A 71 -6.13 3.83 12.71
C ARG A 71 -7.09 2.69 13.07
N PRO A 72 -8.22 2.98 13.73
CA PRO A 72 -9.25 1.99 13.96
C PRO A 72 -9.97 1.61 12.66
N LEU A 73 -10.54 0.41 12.61
CA LEU A 73 -11.23 -0.13 11.43
C LEU A 73 -12.42 0.71 10.96
N ASN A 74 -13.09 1.41 11.87
CA ASN A 74 -14.20 2.31 11.56
C ASN A 74 -13.75 3.70 11.09
N GLN A 75 -12.46 4.01 11.15
CA GLN A 75 -11.89 5.28 10.70
C GLN A 75 -10.55 5.08 9.97
N PRO A 76 -10.52 4.22 8.93
CA PRO A 76 -9.30 3.87 8.25
C PRO A 76 -8.72 5.08 7.49
N LEU A 77 -7.44 5.02 7.13
CA LEU A 77 -6.81 6.01 6.25
C LEU A 77 -7.41 5.96 4.84
N LEU A 78 -7.62 4.75 4.32
CA LEU A 78 -8.37 4.48 3.09
C LEU A 78 -9.27 3.26 3.29
N PRO A 79 -10.47 3.24 2.67
CA PRO A 79 -11.41 2.12 2.80
C PRO A 79 -10.89 0.82 2.18
N GLU A 80 -9.97 0.93 1.23
CA GLU A 80 -9.28 -0.17 0.56
C GLU A 80 -7.77 -0.11 0.82
N GLY A 81 -7.09 -1.20 0.49
CA GLY A 81 -5.65 -1.34 0.62
C GLY A 81 -4.90 -0.42 -0.32
N GLY A 82 -3.58 -0.33 -0.18
CA GLY A 82 -2.80 0.64 -0.94
C GLY A 82 -2.41 0.22 -2.36
N ILE A 83 -2.72 -1.01 -2.77
CA ILE A 83 -2.23 -1.62 -4.01
C ILE A 83 -3.40 -2.02 -4.92
N ALA A 84 -3.25 -1.84 -6.23
CA ALA A 84 -4.16 -2.39 -7.23
C ALA A 84 -3.38 -3.15 -8.32
N ILE A 85 -4.03 -4.14 -8.93
CA ILE A 85 -3.52 -4.88 -10.08
C ILE A 85 -4.20 -4.36 -11.35
N LEU A 86 -3.44 -3.69 -12.21
CA LEU A 86 -3.90 -3.16 -13.49
C LEU A 86 -3.81 -4.22 -14.58
N LYS A 87 -4.79 -4.25 -15.48
CA LYS A 87 -4.83 -5.15 -16.64
C LYS A 87 -5.19 -4.37 -17.90
N GLY A 88 -4.70 -4.84 -19.05
CA GLY A 88 -4.98 -4.25 -20.36
C GLY A 88 -3.99 -4.72 -21.41
N ASN A 89 -4.08 -4.19 -22.63
CA ASN A 89 -3.17 -4.53 -23.73
C ASN A 89 -1.69 -4.20 -23.44
N LEU A 90 -1.41 -3.15 -22.65
CA LEU A 90 -0.05 -2.81 -22.20
C LEU A 90 0.46 -3.70 -21.04
N ALA A 91 -0.45 -4.32 -20.29
CA ALA A 91 -0.14 -5.17 -19.14
C ALA A 91 -0.98 -6.46 -19.20
N PRO A 92 -0.79 -7.31 -20.23
CA PRO A 92 -1.64 -8.48 -20.46
C PRO A 92 -1.53 -9.52 -19.33
N ARG A 93 -0.37 -9.55 -18.65
CA ARG A 93 -0.10 -10.39 -17.48
C ARG A 93 -0.30 -9.65 -16.14
N GLY A 94 -0.75 -8.41 -16.20
CA GLY A 94 -0.93 -7.54 -15.04
C GLY A 94 0.25 -6.61 -14.76
N ALA A 95 -0.05 -5.48 -14.14
CA ALA A 95 0.90 -4.54 -13.56
C ALA A 95 0.45 -4.13 -12.15
N VAL A 96 1.35 -3.61 -11.33
CA VAL A 96 1.07 -3.24 -9.93
C VAL A 96 1.21 -1.74 -9.76
N ILE A 97 0.26 -1.11 -9.07
CA ILE A 97 0.37 0.29 -8.64
C ILE A 97 0.10 0.41 -7.15
N LYS A 98 0.89 1.24 -6.46
CA LYS A 98 0.58 1.68 -5.09
C LYS A 98 -0.23 2.99 -5.13
N HIS A 99 -1.54 2.88 -5.30
CA HIS A 99 -2.42 4.04 -5.46
C HIS A 99 -2.62 4.85 -4.17
N SER A 100 -2.29 4.30 -2.99
CA SER A 100 -2.38 5.05 -1.72
C SER A 100 -1.42 6.24 -1.65
N ALA A 101 -0.31 6.21 -2.39
CA ALA A 101 0.66 7.30 -2.42
C ALA A 101 0.38 8.32 -3.54
N SER A 102 -0.73 8.19 -4.26
CA SER A 102 -1.17 9.19 -5.23
C SER A 102 -1.81 10.36 -4.49
N ILE A 103 -1.03 11.44 -4.33
CA ILE A 103 -1.48 12.69 -3.70
C ILE A 103 -2.59 13.33 -4.55
N ASP A 104 -2.40 13.42 -5.86
CA ASP A 104 -3.43 13.88 -6.79
C ASP A 104 -4.31 12.72 -7.25
N ARG A 105 -5.49 12.60 -6.64
CA ARG A 105 -6.47 11.55 -6.91
C ARG A 105 -6.95 11.52 -8.37
N ARG A 106 -6.85 12.64 -9.10
CA ARG A 106 -7.23 12.69 -10.53
C ARG A 106 -6.32 11.81 -11.38
N LEU A 107 -5.07 11.61 -10.97
CA LEU A 107 -4.11 10.77 -11.70
C LEU A 107 -4.44 9.27 -11.65
N LEU A 108 -5.39 8.85 -10.81
CA LEU A 108 -5.92 7.48 -10.86
C LEU A 108 -6.74 7.22 -12.12
N HIS A 109 -7.23 8.28 -12.77
CA HIS A 109 -7.90 8.24 -14.06
C HIS A 109 -7.23 9.23 -14.99
N HIS A 110 -6.18 8.77 -15.68
CA HIS A 110 -5.37 9.61 -16.54
C HIS A 110 -5.23 9.01 -17.94
N LYS A 111 -5.23 9.86 -18.95
CA LYS A 111 -4.92 9.51 -20.34
C LYS A 111 -4.03 10.60 -20.93
N GLY A 112 -2.97 10.17 -21.58
CA GLY A 112 -1.95 11.05 -22.15
C GLY A 112 -1.18 10.38 -23.28
N PRO A 113 -0.49 11.15 -24.12
CA PRO A 113 0.51 10.59 -25.03
C PRO A 113 1.64 9.92 -24.22
N ALA A 114 2.21 8.86 -24.77
CA ALA A 114 3.36 8.19 -24.17
C ALA A 114 4.64 9.03 -24.39
N ASP A 115 5.39 9.26 -23.32
CA ASP A 115 6.70 9.93 -23.36
C ASP A 115 7.81 8.93 -22.96
N PRO A 116 8.68 8.52 -23.89
CA PRO A 116 9.70 7.49 -23.63
C PRO A 116 10.96 8.00 -22.92
N LEU A 117 11.11 9.31 -22.66
CA LEU A 117 12.41 9.94 -22.36
C LEU A 117 12.69 10.26 -20.89
N ILE A 118 12.45 9.31 -19.97
CA ILE A 118 12.73 9.54 -18.53
C ILE A 118 14.23 9.80 -18.24
N TYR A 119 15.16 9.28 -19.06
CA TYR A 119 16.60 9.32 -18.77
C TYR A 119 17.40 10.50 -19.38
N LEU A 120 16.86 11.24 -20.36
CA LEU A 120 17.61 12.33 -21.02
C LEU A 120 17.39 13.71 -20.36
N HIS A 121 16.65 13.76 -19.26
CA HIS A 121 16.05 15.00 -18.76
C HIS A 121 16.73 15.55 -17.50
N MET A 122 18.06 15.65 -17.50
CA MET A 122 18.72 16.68 -16.67
C MET A 122 18.33 18.11 -17.10
N ASN A 123 17.69 18.29 -18.27
CA ASN A 123 17.37 19.61 -18.87
C ASN A 123 16.07 19.69 -19.72
N GLY A 124 15.13 18.75 -19.66
CA GLY A 124 13.94 18.81 -20.54
C GLY A 124 12.60 18.92 -19.81
N TYR A 125 11.56 19.28 -20.56
CA TYR A 125 10.20 19.49 -20.08
C TYR A 125 9.34 18.24 -20.31
N ILE A 126 8.73 17.71 -19.24
CA ILE A 126 7.67 16.70 -19.34
C ILE A 126 6.34 17.44 -19.29
N HIS A 127 5.54 17.29 -20.35
CA HIS A 127 4.21 17.91 -20.37
C HIS A 127 3.32 17.28 -19.27
N PRO A 128 2.60 18.07 -18.44
CA PRO A 128 1.81 17.54 -17.31
C PRO A 128 0.74 16.50 -17.69
N SER A 129 0.34 16.47 -18.97
CA SER A 129 -0.62 15.49 -19.48
C SER A 129 0.02 14.24 -20.08
N SER A 130 1.34 14.12 -20.10
CA SER A 130 2.04 12.97 -20.68
C SER A 130 2.10 11.80 -19.71
N ALA A 131 2.09 10.58 -20.25
CA ALA A 131 2.36 9.36 -19.51
C ALA A 131 3.80 8.92 -19.77
N CYS A 132 4.68 9.07 -18.78
CA CYS A 132 6.07 8.65 -18.91
C CYS A 132 6.18 7.12 -18.96
N VAL A 133 6.89 6.59 -19.96
CA VAL A 133 7.08 5.16 -20.18
C VAL A 133 8.57 4.86 -20.24
N GLN A 134 9.03 3.95 -19.40
CA GLN A 134 10.40 3.44 -19.47
C GLN A 134 10.37 1.93 -19.67
N LYS A 135 11.01 1.48 -20.75
CA LYS A 135 11.33 0.08 -20.93
C LYS A 135 12.72 -0.16 -20.38
N LEU A 136 12.83 -0.94 -19.31
CA LEU A 136 14.11 -1.47 -18.88
C LEU A 136 14.53 -2.53 -19.90
N ASN A 137 15.67 -2.32 -20.57
CA ASN A 137 16.28 -3.36 -21.41
C ASN A 137 16.65 -4.54 -20.49
N GLN A 138 15.74 -5.49 -20.34
CA GLN A 138 16.08 -6.79 -19.79
C GLN A 138 16.94 -7.49 -20.83
N ARG A 139 18.27 -7.48 -20.63
CA ARG A 139 19.13 -8.51 -21.23
C ARG A 139 18.72 -9.83 -20.59
N THR A 140 17.83 -10.56 -21.24
CA THR A 140 17.66 -12.00 -21.06
C THR A 140 18.65 -12.73 -21.94
#